data_AF-A0A0N4ZZT9-F1
#
_entry.id   AF-A0A0N4ZZT9-F1
#
_cell.length_a   1.000
_cell.length_b   1.000
_cell.length_c   1.000
_cell.angle_alpha   90.00
_cell.angle_beta   90.00
_cell.angle_gamma   90.00
#
_symmetry.space_group_name_H-M   'P 1'
#
loop_
_entity.id
_entity.type
_entity.pdbx_description
1 polymer ?
#
loop_
_entity_poly.entity_id
_entity_poly.type
_entity_poly.pdbx_seq_one_letter_code
_entity_poly.pdbx_strand_id
1 'polypeptide(L)'
;MYALCNLAIVPLRFEPSDRSELVTQVLFGETFTILEKKEKWSRISLTEDSYEGWIDNKQFTEITEDQFKKIQESAKFYCADLIDYLTGKNTLIPVSLGSDLSY
;
A
#
# COMPACT_ATOMS: atom_id res chain seq x y z
N MET A 1 1.69 2.31 14.12
CA MET A 1 2.74 2.56 13.10
C MET A 1 2.03 2.65 11.76
N TYR A 2 2.44 3.56 10.88
CA TYR A 2 1.78 3.80 9.60
C TYR A 2 2.73 3.49 8.46
N ALA A 3 2.18 3.09 7.33
CA ALA A 3 2.93 2.80 6.12
C ALA A 3 2.08 3.10 4.88
N LEU A 4 2.76 3.15 3.73
CA LEU A 4 2.12 3.27 2.42
C LEU A 4 2.75 2.31 1.42
N CYS A 5 1.97 1.98 0.40
CA CYS A 5 2.42 1.19 -0.73
C CYS A 5 3.10 2.08 -1.78
N ASN A 6 4.42 1.97 -1.92
CA ASN A 6 5.22 2.71 -2.91
C ASN A 6 5.54 1.87 -4.16
N LEU A 7 4.89 0.72 -4.31
CA LEU A 7 5.01 -0.19 -5.44
C LEU A 7 3.69 -0.21 -6.22
N ALA A 8 3.73 -0.71 -7.45
CA ALA A 8 2.56 -0.78 -8.33
C ALA A 8 1.35 -1.47 -7.66
N ILE A 9 1.54 -2.75 -7.32
CA ILE A 9 0.53 -3.62 -6.71
C ILE A 9 1.27 -4.60 -5.81
N VAL A 10 0.79 -4.78 -4.58
CA VAL A 10 1.38 -5.68 -3.58
C VAL A 10 0.33 -6.66 -3.07
N PRO A 11 0.63 -7.97 -2.99
CA PRO A 11 -0.34 -8.94 -2.48
C PRO A 11 -0.50 -8.79 -0.97
N LEU A 12 -1.76 -8.73 -0.51
CA LEU A 12 -2.12 -8.94 0.87
C LEU A 12 -2.56 -10.40 1.07
N ARG A 13 -2.01 -11.07 2.08
CA ARG A 13 -2.18 -12.51 2.29
C ARG A 13 -2.92 -12.84 3.57
N PHE A 14 -3.61 -13.99 3.59
CA PHE A 14 -4.35 -14.45 4.77
C PHE A 14 -3.41 -14.78 5.96
N GLU A 15 -2.27 -15.40 5.69
CA GLU A 15 -1.24 -15.81 6.64
C GLU A 15 0.14 -15.24 6.27
N PRO A 16 1.08 -15.11 7.24
CA PRO A 16 2.45 -14.62 7.00
C PRO A 16 3.32 -15.68 6.31
N SER A 17 2.96 -16.04 5.08
CA SER A 17 3.61 -17.08 4.28
C SER A 17 3.48 -16.79 2.80
N ASP A 18 4.55 -16.99 2.03
CA ASP A 18 4.51 -16.83 0.57
C ASP A 18 3.55 -17.83 -0.11
N ARG A 19 3.23 -18.93 0.58
CA ARG A 19 2.27 -19.96 0.12
C ARG A 19 0.82 -19.66 0.51
N SER A 20 0.60 -18.67 1.38
CA SER A 20 -0.74 -18.29 1.81
C SER A 20 -1.55 -17.77 0.63
N GLU A 21 -2.87 -17.99 0.67
CA GLU A 21 -3.82 -17.36 -0.22
C GLU A 21 -3.65 -15.84 -0.21
N LEU A 22 -3.83 -15.25 -1.41
CA LEU A 22 -3.93 -13.81 -1.62
C LEU A 22 -5.39 -13.44 -1.38
N VAL A 23 -5.63 -12.58 -0.40
CA VAL A 23 -6.99 -12.19 0.03
C VAL A 23 -7.42 -10.87 -0.60
N THR A 24 -6.47 -9.96 -0.81
CA THR A 24 -6.67 -8.72 -1.58
C THR A 24 -5.32 -8.19 -2.06
N GLN A 25 -5.33 -7.03 -2.72
CA GLN A 25 -4.15 -6.33 -3.22
C GLN A 25 -4.09 -4.93 -2.61
N VAL A 26 -2.87 -4.44 -2.36
CA VAL A 26 -2.59 -3.06 -1.97
C VAL A 26 -2.01 -2.35 -3.18
N LEU A 27 -2.70 -1.34 -3.67
CA LEU A 27 -2.35 -0.54 -4.84
C LEU A 27 -1.37 0.59 -4.45
N PHE A 28 -0.69 1.13 -5.46
CA PHE A 28 0.16 2.29 -5.29
C PHE A 28 -0.58 3.43 -4.56
N GLY A 29 0.11 4.04 -3.60
CA GLY A 29 -0.34 5.19 -2.82
C GLY A 29 -1.27 4.86 -1.64
N GLU A 30 -1.81 3.64 -1.57
CA GLU A 30 -2.66 3.26 -0.45
C GLU A 30 -1.89 3.28 0.87
N THR A 31 -2.54 3.80 1.90
CA THR A 31 -2.00 3.88 3.27
C THR A 31 -2.63 2.83 4.17
N PHE A 32 -1.89 2.39 5.19
CA PHE A 32 -2.38 1.42 6.15
C PHE A 32 -1.69 1.54 7.51
N THR A 33 -2.33 0.96 8.52
CA THR A 33 -1.77 0.84 9.87
C THR A 33 -1.15 -0.53 10.05
N ILE A 34 0.07 -0.58 10.59
CA ILE A 34 0.72 -1.83 10.98
C ILE A 34 0.23 -2.21 12.38
N LEU A 35 -0.47 -3.35 12.47
CA LEU A 35 -1.03 -3.91 13.69
C LEU A 35 -0.04 -4.82 14.43
N GLU A 36 0.69 -5.63 13.67
CA GLU A 36 1.68 -6.57 14.19
C GLU A 36 2.88 -6.62 13.24
N LYS A 37 4.10 -6.68 13.78
CA LYS A 37 5.32 -6.79 12.98
C LYS A 37 6.15 -8.00 13.41
N LYS A 38 6.44 -8.87 12.45
CA LYS A 38 7.37 -10.01 12.54
C LYS A 38 8.60 -9.71 11.69
N GLU A 39 9.56 -10.63 11.68
CA GLU A 39 10.83 -10.48 10.95
C GLU A 39 10.63 -10.20 9.46
N LYS A 40 9.86 -11.04 8.75
CA LYS A 40 9.57 -10.89 7.32
C LYS A 40 8.21 -10.25 7.01
N TRP A 41 7.25 -10.37 7.92
CA TRP A 41 5.84 -10.06 7.65
C TRP A 41 5.28 -9.03 8.61
N SER A 42 4.36 -8.20 8.14
CA SER A 42 3.55 -7.33 8.97
C SER A 42 2.07 -7.63 8.75
N ARG A 43 1.29 -7.71 9.83
CA ARG A 43 -0.16 -7.66 9.74
C ARG A 43 -0.58 -6.20 9.70
N ILE A 44 -1.37 -5.84 8.70
CA ILE A 44 -1.80 -4.47 8.46
C ILE A 44 -3.33 -4.39 8.41
N SER A 45 -3.86 -3.18 8.59
CA SER A 45 -5.25 -2.82 8.31
C SER A 45 -5.25 -1.64 7.33
N LEU A 46 -5.90 -1.82 6.17
CA LEU A 46 -6.05 -0.80 5.14
C LEU A 46 -6.84 0.40 5.66
N THR A 47 -6.48 1.60 5.22
CA THR A 47 -7.11 2.82 5.75
C THR A 47 -8.54 2.99 5.24
N GLU A 48 -8.82 2.59 4.00
CA GLU A 48 -10.11 2.88 3.34
C GLU A 48 -11.24 1.96 3.81
N ASP A 49 -10.98 0.66 3.93
CA ASP A 49 -12.00 -0.35 4.24
C ASP A 49 -11.72 -1.15 5.51
N SER A 50 -10.65 -0.81 6.24
CA SER A 50 -10.17 -1.53 7.43
C SER A 50 -9.83 -3.01 7.19
N TYR A 51 -9.70 -3.45 5.92
CA TYR A 51 -9.42 -4.85 5.62
C TYR A 51 -8.03 -5.24 6.09
N GLU A 52 -7.91 -6.44 6.66
CA GLU A 52 -6.68 -6.90 7.28
C GLU A 52 -6.03 -8.06 6.55
N GLY A 53 -4.70 -8.12 6.63
CA GLY A 53 -3.92 -9.27 6.19
C GLY A 53 -2.43 -9.05 6.36
N TRP A 54 -1.64 -9.94 5.77
CA TRP A 54 -0.19 -9.99 5.89
C TRP A 54 0.51 -9.54 4.63
N ILE A 55 1.47 -8.64 4.81
CA ILE A 55 2.30 -8.05 3.76
C ILE A 55 3.78 -8.27 4.09
N ASP A 56 4.63 -8.48 3.07
CA ASP A 56 6.08 -8.60 3.25
C ASP A 56 6.66 -7.21 3.60
N ASN A 57 7.51 -7.16 4.64
CA ASN A 57 8.14 -5.94 5.14
C ASN A 57 8.97 -5.18 4.09
N LYS A 58 9.34 -5.82 2.98
CA LYS A 58 10.09 -5.22 1.88
C LYS A 58 9.21 -4.53 0.83
N GLN A 59 7.90 -4.69 0.92
CA GLN A 59 6.95 -4.25 -0.11
C GLN A 59 6.19 -2.96 0.26
N PHE A 60 6.60 -2.26 1.31
CA PHE A 60 6.02 -0.98 1.69
C PHE A 60 7.06 -0.06 2.30
N THR A 61 6.70 1.22 2.45
CA THR A 61 7.51 2.22 3.13
C THR A 61 6.79 2.68 4.39
N GLU A 62 7.47 2.61 5.53
CA GLU A 62 6.97 3.19 6.77
C GLU A 62 6.97 4.72 6.69
N ILE A 63 5.93 5.32 7.25
CA ILE A 63 5.75 6.77 7.30
C ILE A 63 5.47 7.22 8.73
N THR A 64 5.79 8.48 9.01
CA THR A 64 5.46 9.08 10.30
C THR A 64 3.96 9.32 10.42
N GLU A 65 3.47 9.45 11.66
CA GLU A 65 2.08 9.82 11.90
C GLU A 65 1.70 11.17 11.28
N ASP A 66 2.62 12.14 11.28
CA ASP A 66 2.39 13.45 10.65
C ASP A 66 2.27 13.34 9.12
N GLN A 67 3.06 12.47 8.49
CA GLN A 67 2.93 12.18 7.06
C GLN A 67 1.60 11.50 6.76
N PHE A 68 1.23 10.51 7.56
CA PHE A 68 -0.06 9.81 7.42
C PHE A 68 -1.23 10.80 7.52
N LYS A 69 -1.28 11.65 8.56
CA LYS A 69 -2.34 12.66 8.73
C LYS A 69 -2.42 13.61 7.54
N LYS A 70 -1.28 14.12 7.06
CA LYS A 70 -1.23 14.99 5.88
C LYS A 70 -1.81 14.32 4.63
N ILE A 71 -1.57 13.02 4.44
CA ILE A 71 -2.12 12.26 3.31
C ILE A 71 -3.64 12.05 3.46
N GLN A 72 -4.15 11.93 4.70
CA GLN A 72 -5.60 11.81 4.93
C GLN A 72 -6.34 13.14 4.78
N GLU A 73 -5.67 14.26 5.07
CA GLU A 73 -6.24 15.60 4.93
C GLU A 73 -6.12 16.19 3.51
N SER A 74 -5.28 15.60 2.66
CA SER A 74 -5.08 16.08 1.30
C SER A 74 -6.25 15.69 0.37
N ALA A 75 -6.43 16.46 -0.70
CA ALA A 75 -7.38 16.08 -1.75
C ALA A 75 -6.95 14.76 -2.39
N LYS A 76 -7.91 13.84 -2.55
CA LYS A 76 -7.68 12.52 -3.13
C LYS A 76 -7.74 12.56 -4.66
N PHE A 77 -6.72 11.99 -5.29
CA PHE A 77 -6.61 11.81 -6.74
C PHE A 77 -6.38 10.33 -7.02
N TYR A 78 -7.17 9.75 -7.91
CA TYR A 78 -7.05 8.34 -8.25
C TYR A 78 -6.77 8.16 -9.74
N CYS A 79 -5.99 7.13 -10.08
CA CYS A 79 -5.86 6.69 -11.47
C CYS A 79 -7.23 6.21 -11.97
N ALA A 80 -7.71 6.80 -13.07
CA ALA A 80 -9.00 6.49 -13.68
C ALA A 80 -8.89 5.56 -14.90
N ASP A 81 -7.67 5.33 -15.38
CA ASP A 81 -7.39 4.44 -16.50
C ASP A 81 -7.10 3.02 -16.01
N LEU A 82 -7.35 2.02 -16.86
CA LEU A 82 -7.10 0.62 -16.50
C LEU A 82 -5.63 0.38 -16.13
N ILE A 83 -4.72 0.95 -16.92
CA ILE A 83 -3.28 0.96 -16.69
C ILE A 83 -2.73 2.30 -17.16
N ASP A 84 -1.92 2.92 -16.33
CA ASP A 84 -1.08 4.09 -16.65
C ASP A 84 0.33 3.89 -16.03
N TYR A 85 1.21 4.88 -16.12
CA TYR A 85 2.54 4.81 -15.53
C TYR A 85 2.98 6.12 -14.88
N LEU A 86 3.57 6.00 -13.70
CA LEU A 86 4.26 7.09 -13.01
C LEU A 86 5.73 7.12 -13.42
N THR A 87 6.23 8.32 -13.70
CA THR A 87 7.64 8.54 -14.06
C THR A 87 8.36 9.21 -12.89
N GLY A 88 9.36 8.51 -12.34
CA GLY A 88 10.28 9.03 -11.33
C GLY A 88 11.64 9.39 -11.92
N LYS A 89 12.62 9.70 -11.04
CA LYS A 89 13.97 10.13 -11.46
C LYS A 89 14.70 9.16 -12.39
N ASN A 90 14.42 7.86 -12.29
CA ASN A 90 14.93 6.79 -13.17
C ASN A 90 14.04 5.53 -13.11
N THR A 91 12.75 5.72 -12.81
CA THR A 91 11.81 4.62 -12.56
C THR A 91 10.54 4.85 -13.35
N LEU A 92 9.99 3.76 -13.88
CA LEU A 92 8.67 3.72 -14.48
C LEU A 92 7.86 2.73 -13.65
N ILE A 93 6.80 3.20 -12.99
CA ILE A 93 5.95 2.35 -12.15
C ILE A 93 4.59 2.25 -12.84
N PRO A 94 4.17 1.06 -13.29
CA PRO A 94 2.81 0.90 -13.79
C PRO A 94 1.83 1.07 -12.62
N VAL A 95 0.79 1.85 -12.82
CA VAL A 95 -0.30 2.02 -11.86
C VAL A 95 -1.60 1.59 -12.51
N SER A 96 -2.50 1.02 -11.72
CA SER A 96 -3.79 0.55 -12.21
C SER A 96 -4.90 1.47 -11.77
N LEU A 97 -6.08 1.28 -12.37
CA LEU A 97 -7.32 1.89 -11.92
C LEU A 97 -7.46 1.79 -10.39
N GLY A 98 -7.75 2.92 -9.75
CA GLY A 98 -7.93 3.00 -8.30
C GLY A 98 -6.68 3.25 -7.48
N SER A 99 -5.46 3.26 -8.07
CA SER A 99 -4.26 3.70 -7.34
C SER A 99 -4.41 5.15 -6.86
N ASP A 100 -4.02 5.42 -5.60
CA ASP A 100 -4.02 6.76 -5.01
C ASP A 100 -2.77 7.52 -5.47
N LEU A 101 -2.97 8.65 -6.14
CA LEU A 101 -1.94 9.50 -6.72
C LEU A 101 -1.73 10.79 -5.92
N SER A 102 -2.32 10.91 -4.72
CA SER A 102 -2.18 12.07 -3.84
C SER A 102 -0.87 12.11 -3.05
N TYR A 103 -0.04 11.09 -3.20
CA TYR A 103 1.27 10.94 -2.55
C TYR A 103 2.41 11.58 -3.35
#